data_AF-A0A2T2YHW5-F1
#
_entry.id   AF-A0A2T2YHW5-F1
#
_cell.length_a   1.000
_cell.length_b   1.000
_cell.length_c   1.000
_cell.angle_alpha   90.00
_cell.angle_beta   90.00
_cell.angle_gamma   90.00
#
_symmetry.space_group_name_H-M   'P 1'
#
loop_
_entity.id
_entity.type
_entity.pdbx_description
1 polymer ?
#
loop_
_entity_poly.entity_id
_entity_poly.type
_entity_poly.pdbx_seq_one_letter_code
_entity_poly.pdbx_strand_id
1 'polypeptide(L)'
;MNQIKILSLTFLILSYLGLILILVFDSEIQGINFPGIFILWVLGIMNVTLNAIYVDKKNLQNWVLILLVISGLIWVFPPLLFTFFGIPFLLIHLIVAIYLHSKKVVKIKHS
;
A
#
# COMPACT_ATOMS: atom_id res chain seq x y z
N MET A 1 -12.80 2.62 14.07
CA MET A 1 -12.26 3.38 12.91
C MET A 1 -10.79 3.74 13.03
N ASN A 2 -10.29 4.21 14.18
CA ASN A 2 -8.84 4.40 14.36
C ASN A 2 -8.06 3.10 14.21
N GLN A 3 -8.61 1.96 14.63
CA GLN A 3 -7.96 0.65 14.45
C GLN A 3 -7.70 0.30 12.97
N ILE A 4 -8.68 0.47 12.07
CA ILE A 4 -8.48 0.23 10.61
C ILE A 4 -7.41 1.16 10.05
N LYS A 5 -7.45 2.45 10.44
CA LYS A 5 -6.46 3.45 10.03
C LYS A 5 -5.04 3.07 10.49
N ILE A 6 -4.90 2.68 11.75
CA ILE A 6 -3.62 2.28 12.34
C ILE A 6 -3.12 1.01 11.65
N LEU A 7 -4.00 0.01 11.51
CA LEU A 7 -3.65 -1.27 10.91
C LEU A 7 -3.21 -1.12 9.44
N SER A 8 -3.93 -0.34 8.63
CA SER A 8 -3.51 -0.09 7.25
C SER A 8 -2.18 0.64 7.19
N LEU A 9 -1.95 1.63 8.06
CA LEU A 9 -0.69 2.37 8.14
C LEU A 9 0.48 1.47 8.60
N THR A 10 0.24 0.56 9.55
CA THR A 10 1.23 -0.45 9.96
C THR A 10 1.61 -1.35 8.79
N PHE A 11 0.63 -1.88 8.04
CA PHE A 11 0.91 -2.68 6.85
C PHE A 11 1.61 -1.87 5.75
N LEU A 12 1.33 -0.57 5.62
CA LEU A 12 2.05 0.31 4.69
C LEU A 12 3.53 0.37 5.06
N ILE A 13 3.82 0.66 6.33
CA ILE A 13 5.19 0.80 6.81
C ILE A 13 5.95 -0.51 6.65
N LEU A 14 5.35 -1.63 7.06
CA LEU A 14 6.00 -2.94 6.97
C LEU A 14 6.28 -3.36 5.53
N SER A 15 5.33 -3.14 4.61
CA SER A 15 5.49 -3.50 3.20
C SER A 15 6.56 -2.66 2.51
N TYR A 16 6.63 -1.35 2.78
CA TYR A 16 7.66 -0.47 2.21
C TYR A 16 9.03 -0.67 2.86
N LEU A 17 9.12 -0.85 4.17
CA LEU A 17 10.38 -1.17 4.84
C LEU A 17 10.96 -2.47 4.33
N GLY A 18 10.14 -3.52 4.18
CA GLY A 18 10.65 -4.78 3.65
C GLY A 18 11.01 -4.71 2.16
N LEU A 19 10.31 -3.91 1.35
CA LEU A 19 10.76 -3.61 -0.03
C LEU A 19 12.15 -2.96 -0.04
N ILE A 20 12.38 -1.96 0.83
CA ILE A 20 13.68 -1.30 0.94
C ILE A 20 14.75 -2.29 1.41
N LEU A 21 14.45 -3.11 2.41
CA LEU A 21 15.38 -4.14 2.90
C LEU A 21 15.75 -5.14 1.80
N ILE A 22 14.78 -5.61 1.01
CA ILE A 22 15.07 -6.48 -0.14
C ILE A 22 15.96 -5.77 -1.15
N LEU A 23 15.62 -4.54 -1.55
CA LEU A 23 16.38 -3.81 -2.56
C LEU A 23 17.82 -3.47 -2.13
N VAL A 24 18.04 -3.17 -0.85
CA VAL A 24 19.34 -2.74 -0.32
C VAL A 24 20.24 -3.93 0.01
N PHE A 25 19.68 -5.02 0.52
CA PHE A 25 20.44 -6.18 1.00
C PHE A 25 20.38 -7.38 0.05
N ASP A 26 19.87 -7.21 -1.17
CA ASP A 26 19.66 -8.29 -2.15
C ASP A 26 20.92 -9.13 -2.42
N SER A 27 22.11 -8.51 -2.34
CA SER A 27 23.41 -9.20 -2.53
C SER A 27 23.84 -10.07 -1.35
N GLU A 28 23.36 -9.81 -0.12
CA GLU A 28 23.67 -10.62 1.08
C GLU A 28 22.58 -11.66 1.38
N ILE A 29 21.37 -11.45 0.86
CA ILE A 29 20.17 -12.27 1.12
C ILE A 29 20.02 -13.42 0.12
N GLN A 30 20.87 -13.55 -0.90
CA GLN A 30 20.79 -14.61 -1.93
C GLN A 30 20.88 -16.07 -1.39
N GLY A 31 21.22 -16.25 -0.11
CA GLY A 31 21.16 -17.55 0.59
C GLY A 31 19.85 -17.83 1.35
N ILE A 32 19.00 -16.82 1.53
CA ILE A 32 17.70 -16.95 2.19
C ILE A 32 16.68 -17.15 1.07
N ASN A 33 16.07 -18.33 1.08
CA ASN A 33 15.05 -18.74 0.12
C ASN A 33 13.99 -17.63 -0.13
N PHE A 34 13.28 -17.81 -1.22
CA PHE A 34 12.13 -17.06 -1.72
C PHE A 34 10.99 -16.64 -0.74
N PRO A 35 10.81 -17.12 0.53
CA PRO A 35 9.65 -16.73 1.35
C PRO A 35 9.45 -15.25 1.68
N GLY A 36 10.52 -14.45 1.76
CA GLY A 36 10.43 -13.05 2.23
C GLY A 36 9.55 -12.16 1.33
N ILE A 37 9.63 -12.38 0.01
CA ILE A 37 8.85 -11.60 -0.94
C ILE A 37 7.36 -11.91 -0.85
N PHE A 38 6.98 -13.17 -0.59
CA PHE A 38 5.58 -13.57 -0.41
C PHE A 38 4.95 -12.96 0.84
N ILE A 39 5.69 -12.91 1.95
CA ILE A 39 5.22 -12.26 3.19
C ILE A 39 4.97 -10.78 2.92
N LEU A 40 5.92 -10.09 2.29
CA LEU A 40 5.75 -8.66 1.96
C LEU A 40 4.58 -8.41 1.03
N TRP A 41 4.36 -9.34 0.12
CA TRP A 41 3.28 -9.25 -0.83
C TRP A 41 1.92 -9.40 -0.15
N VAL A 42 1.76 -10.34 0.78
CA VAL A 42 0.57 -10.44 1.64
C VAL A 42 0.36 -9.16 2.46
N LEU A 43 1.43 -8.60 3.03
CA LEU A 43 1.34 -7.32 3.76
C LEU A 43 0.87 -6.18 2.85
N GLY A 44 1.33 -6.14 1.61
CA GLY A 44 0.88 -5.20 0.58
C GLY A 44 -0.60 -5.35 0.23
N ILE A 45 -1.08 -6.58 -0.01
CA ILE A 45 -2.49 -6.86 -0.29
C ILE A 45 -3.36 -6.43 0.89
N MET A 46 -2.94 -6.74 2.12
CA MET A 46 -3.64 -6.34 3.34
C MET A 46 -3.70 -4.81 3.48
N ASN A 47 -2.61 -4.11 3.15
CA ASN A 47 -2.58 -2.65 3.11
C ASN A 47 -3.62 -2.09 2.13
N VAL A 48 -3.60 -2.54 0.87
CA VAL A 48 -4.52 -2.07 -0.18
C VAL A 48 -5.97 -2.29 0.25
N THR A 49 -6.27 -3.50 0.75
CA THR A 49 -7.62 -3.89 1.18
C THR A 49 -8.11 -3.02 2.34
N LEU A 50 -7.29 -2.82 3.38
CA LEU A 50 -7.67 -2.02 4.53
C LEU A 50 -7.81 -0.53 4.19
N ASN A 51 -6.98 -0.01 3.29
CA ASN A 51 -7.10 1.36 2.80
C ASN A 51 -8.38 1.57 1.96
N ALA A 52 -8.74 0.60 1.11
CA ALA A 52 -10.01 0.63 0.39
C ALA A 52 -11.21 0.63 1.33
N ILE A 53 -11.22 -0.26 2.34
CA ILE A 53 -12.26 -0.29 3.39
C ILE A 53 -12.29 1.02 4.17
N TYR A 54 -11.13 1.62 4.46
CA TYR A 54 -11.06 2.89 5.18
C TYR A 54 -11.64 4.05 4.36
N VAL A 55 -11.35 4.11 3.06
CA VAL A 55 -11.88 5.11 2.12
C VAL A 55 -13.41 5.02 2.02
N ASP A 56 -13.92 3.80 1.81
CA ASP A 56 -15.35 3.50 1.72
C ASP A 56 -16.10 3.91 3.00
N LYS A 57 -15.63 3.42 4.16
CA LYS A 57 -16.25 3.75 5.46
C LYS A 57 -16.19 5.23 5.85
N LYS A 58 -15.28 6.00 5.24
CA LYS A 58 -15.13 7.44 5.49
C LYS A 58 -15.84 8.32 4.46
N ASN A 59 -16.50 7.73 3.45
CA ASN A 59 -17.09 8.45 2.32
C ASN A 59 -16.11 9.48 1.75
N LEU A 60 -14.84 9.08 1.58
CA LEU A 60 -13.86 9.94 0.94
C LEU A 60 -14.10 9.97 -0.57
N GLN A 61 -13.51 10.94 -1.24
CA GLN A 61 -13.74 11.20 -2.66
C GLN A 61 -13.38 9.96 -3.49
N ASN A 62 -14.27 9.54 -4.40
CA ASN A 62 -14.13 8.31 -5.20
C ASN A 62 -12.81 8.21 -5.98
N TRP A 63 -12.24 9.35 -6.41
CA TRP A 63 -10.95 9.36 -7.11
C TRP A 63 -9.80 8.80 -6.25
N VAL A 64 -9.86 8.98 -4.93
CA VAL A 64 -8.86 8.43 -3.99
C VAL A 64 -8.94 6.91 -4.01
N LEU A 65 -10.15 6.34 -3.98
CA LEU A 65 -10.35 4.89 -4.06
C LEU A 65 -9.80 4.33 -5.36
N ILE A 66 -10.14 4.97 -6.49
CA ILE A 66 -9.70 4.55 -7.83
C ILE A 66 -8.18 4.53 -7.91
N LEU A 67 -7.50 5.59 -7.47
CA LEU A 67 -6.05 5.64 -7.46
C LEU A 67 -5.44 4.58 -6.55
N LEU A 68 -6.02 4.34 -5.37
CA LEU A 68 -5.52 3.35 -4.42
C LEU A 68 -5.61 1.93 -4.98
N VAL A 69 -6.71 1.61 -5.68
CA VAL A 69 -6.90 0.31 -6.33
C VAL A 69 -5.95 0.13 -7.51
N ILE A 70 -5.89 1.10 -8.44
CA ILE A 70 -5.04 1.00 -9.64
C ILE A 70 -3.57 0.90 -9.25
N SER A 71 -3.11 1.80 -8.37
CA SER A 71 -1.72 1.76 -7.88
C SER A 71 -1.45 0.53 -7.00
N GLY A 72 -2.47 0.04 -6.29
CA GLY A 72 -2.41 -1.16 -5.47
C GLY A 72 -2.31 -2.48 -6.25
N LEU A 73 -2.61 -2.48 -7.56
CA LEU A 73 -2.48 -3.68 -8.41
C LEU A 73 -1.07 -4.26 -8.41
N ILE A 74 -0.05 -3.44 -8.15
CA ILE A 74 1.32 -3.91 -8.02
C ILE A 74 1.51 -4.92 -6.87
N TRP A 75 0.72 -4.74 -5.80
CA TRP A 75 0.67 -5.67 -4.68
C TRP A 75 -0.22 -6.87 -4.93
N VAL A 76 -0.99 -6.90 -6.02
CA VAL A 76 -1.84 -8.04 -6.42
C VAL A 76 -1.26 -8.79 -7.63
N PHE A 77 -0.25 -8.22 -8.29
CA PHE A 77 0.45 -8.88 -9.39
C PHE A 77 1.95 -8.53 -9.35
N PRO A 78 2.79 -9.33 -8.66
CA PRO A 78 4.20 -9.04 -8.40
C PRO A 78 5.04 -8.89 -9.67
N PRO A 79 4.76 -9.59 -10.79
CA PRO A 79 5.46 -9.34 -12.04
C PRO A 79 5.47 -7.87 -12.47
N LEU A 80 4.47 -7.06 -12.09
CA LEU A 80 4.47 -5.62 -12.38
C LEU A 80 5.63 -4.86 -11.75
N LEU A 81 6.17 -5.32 -10.61
CA LEU A 81 7.33 -4.71 -9.96
C LEU A 81 8.55 -4.67 -10.88
N PHE A 82 8.70 -5.68 -11.75
CA PHE A 82 9.82 -5.81 -12.67
C PHE A 82 9.59 -5.14 -14.02
N THR A 83 8.47 -4.43 -14.19
CA THR A 83 8.16 -3.67 -15.41
C THR A 83 8.52 -2.20 -15.25
N PHE A 84 8.55 -1.45 -16.36
CA PHE A 84 8.71 0.01 -16.35
C PHE A 84 7.68 0.74 -15.47
N PHE A 85 6.49 0.14 -15.29
CA PHE A 85 5.41 0.70 -14.47
C PHE A 85 5.54 0.39 -12.98
N GLY A 86 6.48 -0.47 -12.58
CA GLY A 86 6.64 -0.94 -11.21
C GLY A 86 6.86 0.18 -10.19
N ILE A 87 8.03 0.81 -10.27
CA ILE A 87 8.42 1.90 -9.37
C ILE A 87 7.41 3.08 -9.41
N PRO A 88 6.93 3.55 -10.58
CA PRO A 88 5.91 4.59 -10.63
C PRO A 88 4.63 4.24 -9.85
N PHE A 89 4.13 3.00 -9.97
CA PHE A 89 2.91 2.58 -9.29
C PHE A 89 3.11 2.50 -7.78
N LEU A 90 4.26 2.02 -7.31
CA LEU A 90 4.61 2.06 -5.89
C LEU A 90 4.63 3.51 -5.37
N LEU A 91 5.30 4.43 -6.05
CA LEU A 91 5.36 5.82 -5.61
C LEU A 91 3.98 6.48 -5.54
N ILE A 92 3.15 6.28 -6.57
CA ILE A 92 1.77 6.77 -6.58
C ILE A 92 0.98 6.18 -5.41
N HIS A 93 1.09 4.87 -5.18
CA HIS A 93 0.42 4.20 -4.08
C HIS A 93 0.83 4.78 -2.72
N LEU A 94 2.13 4.98 -2.50
CA LEU A 94 2.66 5.56 -1.27
C LEU A 94 2.12 6.98 -1.03
N ILE A 95 2.16 7.84 -2.04
CA ILE A 95 1.69 9.23 -1.95
C ILE A 95 0.20 9.26 -1.61
N VAL A 96 -0.62 8.44 -2.29
CA VAL A 96 -2.07 8.37 -2.07
C VAL A 96 -2.38 7.84 -0.67
N ALA A 97 -1.67 6.82 -0.20
CA ALA A 97 -1.85 6.27 1.14
C ALA A 97 -1.43 7.30 2.22
N ILE A 98 -0.31 8.00 2.06
CA ILE A 98 0.11 9.07 2.97
C ILE A 98 -0.93 10.19 2.99
N TYR A 99 -1.42 10.63 1.82
CA TYR A 99 -2.47 11.63 1.70
C TYR A 99 -3.73 11.22 2.46
N LEU A 100 -4.18 9.97 2.27
CA LEU A 100 -5.34 9.38 2.94
C LEU A 100 -5.20 9.42 4.47
N HIS A 101 -4.02 9.14 4.98
CA HIS A 101 -3.75 9.11 6.42
C HIS A 101 -3.50 10.49 7.04
N SER A 102 -3.02 11.44 6.25
CA SER A 102 -2.72 12.81 6.66
C SER A 102 -3.97 13.70 6.68
N LYS A 103 -4.99 13.39 5.86
CA LYS A 103 -6.22 14.18 5.83
C LYS A 103 -6.98 14.05 7.15
N LYS A 104 -7.17 15.17 7.86
CA LYS A 104 -8.17 15.26 8.92
C LYS A 104 -9.54 15.02 8.27
N VAL A 105 -10.29 14.07 8.80
CA VAL A 105 -11.60 13.69 8.26
C VAL A 105 -12.56 14.85 8.47
N VAL A 106 -12.72 15.69 7.46
CA VAL A 106 -13.80 16.67 7.40
C VAL A 106 -15.05 15.90 7.04
N LYS A 107 -15.99 15.77 7.98
CA LYS A 107 -17.33 15.23 7.69
C LYS A 107 -17.96 16.16 6.65
N ILE A 108 -18.09 15.70 5.41
CA ILE A 108 -18.93 16.38 4.43
C ILE A 108 -20.37 16.06 4.86
N LYS A 109 -21.04 17.02 5.50
CA LYS A 109 -22.50 16.98 5.66
C LYS A 109 -23.07 17.19 4.25
N HIS A 110 -23.64 16.14 3.67
CA HIS A 110 -24.63 16.36 2.62
C HIS A 110 -25.84 17.02 3.29
N SER A 111 -26.10 18.27 2.92
CA SER A 111 -27.36 18.98 3.19
C SER A 111 -28.40 18.58 2.16
#